data_AF-K8X5U2-F1
#
_entry.id   AF-K8X5U2-F1
#
_cell.length_a   1.000
_cell.length_b   1.000
_cell.length_c   1.000
_cell.angle_alpha   90.00
_cell.angle_beta   90.00
_cell.angle_gamma   90.00
#
_symmetry.space_group_name_H-M   'P 1'
#
loop_
_entity.id
_entity.type
_entity.pdbx_description
1 polymer ?
#
loop_
_entity_poly.entity_id
_entity_poly.type
_entity_poly.pdbx_seq_one_letter_code
_entity_poly.pdbx_strand_id
1 'polypeptide(L)' 'MREHLRRELVHRPTQGPAHRIPIRLNDDEYTRAHTAAHTAGQNLETWIHDRITDALEQPE' A
#
# COMPACT_ATOMS: atom_id res chain seq x y z
N MET A 1 22.63 -9.44 25.03
CA MET A 1 21.38 -10.00 24.44
C MET A 1 20.34 -8.90 24.17
N ARG A 2 19.87 -8.17 25.19
CA ARG A 2 18.90 -7.05 25.03
C ARG A 2 19.40 -5.88 24.16
N GLU A 3 20.69 -5.54 24.23
CA GLU A 3 21.27 -4.48 23.40
C GLU A 3 21.36 -4.88 21.91
N HIS A 4 21.55 -6.18 21.64
CA HIS A 4 21.59 -6.73 20.28
C HIS A 4 20.20 -6.64 19.63
N LEU A 5 19.16 -7.04 20.37
CA LEU A 5 17.76 -6.91 19.95
C LEU A 5 17.35 -5.44 19.68
N ARG A 6 17.90 -4.50 20.47
CA ARG A 6 17.62 -3.07 20.32
C ARG A 6 18.29 -2.48 19.08
N ARG A 7 19.49 -2.95 18.72
CA ARG A 7 20.13 -2.59 17.44
C ARG A 7 19.37 -3.17 16.26
N GLU A 8 18.92 -4.43 16.32
CA GLU A 8 18.14 -5.03 15.24
C GLU A 8 16.79 -4.32 15.00
N LEU A 9 16.10 -3.88 16.07
CA LEU A 9 14.86 -3.10 15.93
C LEU A 9 15.08 -1.67 15.41
N VAL A 10 16.22 -1.04 15.73
CA VAL A 10 16.63 0.26 15.15
C VAL A 10 17.11 0.11 13.70
N HIS A 11 17.66 -1.05 13.37
CA HIS A 11 17.93 -1.52 12.00
C HIS A 11 16.69 -2.14 11.34
N ARG A 12 15.48 -1.69 11.69
CA ARG A 12 14.39 -1.71 10.70
C ARG A 12 14.99 -1.13 9.43
N PRO A 13 14.96 -1.81 8.28
CA PRO A 13 15.32 -1.17 7.04
C PRO A 13 14.24 -0.11 6.80
N THR A 14 14.43 1.08 7.36
CA THR A 14 13.86 2.30 6.82
C THR A 14 14.42 2.37 5.41
N GLN A 15 13.55 2.17 4.42
CA GLN A 15 13.86 2.23 2.99
C GLN A 15 14.63 1.02 2.41
N GLY A 16 14.06 -0.18 2.53
CA GLY A 16 14.08 -1.06 1.35
C GLY A 16 13.16 -0.44 0.27
N PRO A 17 13.38 -0.68 -1.04
CA PRO A 17 12.39 -0.28 -2.04
C PRO A 17 11.03 -0.83 -1.58
N ALA A 18 10.01 0.04 -1.53
CA ALA A 18 8.67 -0.36 -1.14
C ALA A 18 8.32 -1.65 -1.89
N HIS A 19 7.92 -2.70 -1.17
CA HIS A 19 7.61 -3.98 -1.77
C HIS A 19 6.42 -3.77 -2.70
N ARG A 20 6.65 -3.80 -4.01
CA ARG A 20 5.62 -3.60 -5.03
C ARG A 20 5.05 -4.95 -5.43
N ILE A 21 3.76 -5.12 -5.21
CA ILE A 21 3.01 -6.28 -5.66
C ILE A 21 2.27 -5.85 -6.94
N PRO A 22 2.55 -6.45 -8.11
CA PRO A 22 1.80 -6.15 -9.32
C PRO A 22 0.37 -6.68 -9.18
N ILE A 23 -0.61 -5.80 -9.34
CA ILE A 23 -2.04 -6.14 -9.36
C ILE A 23 -2.52 -6.10 -10.82
N ARG A 24 -3.17 -7.17 -11.27
CA ARG A 24 -3.82 -7.21 -12.58
C ARG A 24 -5.28 -6.81 -12.41
N LEU A 25 -5.68 -5.77 -13.11
CA LEU A 25 -7.07 -5.34 -13.24
C LEU A 25 -7.52 -5.65 -14.67
N ASN A 26 -8.77 -6.03 -14.86
CA ASN A 26 -9.37 -6.01 -16.20
C ASN A 26 -9.65 -4.55 -16.63
N ASP A 27 -9.99 -4.34 -17.90
CA ASP A 27 -10.21 -2.99 -18.45
C ASP A 27 -11.31 -2.19 -17.73
N ASP A 28 -12.42 -2.84 -17.34
CA ASP A 28 -13.51 -2.20 -16.60
C ASP A 28 -13.12 -1.86 -15.16
N GLU A 29 -12.38 -2.75 -14.48
CA GLU A 29 -11.82 -2.50 -13.15
C GLU A 29 -10.81 -1.36 -13.17
N TYR A 30 -9.90 -1.37 -14.15
CA TYR A 30 -8.92 -0.32 -14.34
C TYR A 30 -9.59 1.02 -14.60
N THR A 31 -10.57 1.07 -15.51
CA THR A 31 -11.29 2.30 -15.85
C THR A 31 -12.00 2.88 -14.63
N ARG A 32 -12.73 2.05 -13.88
CA ARG A 32 -13.43 2.49 -12.66
C ARG A 32 -12.47 3.00 -11.60
N ALA A 33 -11.39 2.26 -11.31
CA ALA A 33 -10.40 2.65 -10.32
C ALA A 33 -9.66 3.93 -10.73
N HIS A 34 -9.31 4.07 -12.01
CA HIS A 34 -8.64 5.24 -12.56
C HIS A 34 -9.53 6.50 -12.46
N THR A 35 -10.81 6.41 -12.84
CA THR A 35 -11.75 7.52 -12.69
C THR A 35 -11.97 7.91 -11.22
N ALA A 36 -12.09 6.92 -10.33
CA ALA A 36 -12.24 7.17 -8.89
C ALA A 36 -11.02 7.85 -8.28
N ALA A 37 -9.81 7.38 -8.61
CA ALA A 37 -8.56 8.00 -8.19
C ALA A 37 -8.44 9.44 -8.69
N HIS A 38 -8.74 9.66 -9.98
CA HIS A 38 -8.74 11.01 -10.56
C HIS A 38 -9.75 11.93 -9.88
N THR A 39 -10.95 11.44 -9.58
CA THR A 39 -11.98 12.22 -8.86
C THR A 39 -11.54 12.57 -7.44
N ALA A 40 -10.80 11.68 -6.78
CA ALA A 40 -10.19 11.93 -5.47
C ALA A 40 -8.94 12.84 -5.53
N GLY A 41 -8.48 13.23 -6.73
CA GLY A 41 -7.25 14.02 -6.91
C GLY A 41 -5.98 13.24 -6.56
N GLN A 42 -6.03 11.91 -6.57
CA GLN A 42 -4.93 11.03 -6.21
C GLN A 42 -4.43 10.26 -7.44
N ASN A 43 -3.17 9.81 -7.39
CA ASN A 43 -2.71 8.82 -8.35
C ASN A 43 -3.33 7.45 -8.03
N LEU A 44 -3.48 6.62 -9.05
CA LEU A 44 -4.14 5.31 -8.94
C LEU A 44 -3.48 4.37 -7.91
N GLU A 45 -2.14 4.38 -7.81
CA GLU A 45 -1.42 3.54 -6.84
C GLU A 45 -1.77 3.92 -5.40
N THR A 46 -1.72 5.22 -5.07
CA THR A 46 -2.09 5.74 -3.75
C THR A 46 -3.55 5.47 -3.43
N TRP A 47 -4.45 5.67 -4.40
CA TRP A 47 -5.88 5.43 -4.22
C TRP A 47 -6.17 3.94 -3.94
N ILE A 48 -5.56 3.01 -4.70
CA ILE A 48 -5.70 1.57 -4.46
C ILE A 48 -5.12 1.18 -3.09
N HIS A 49 -3.96 1.73 -2.73
CA HIS A 49 -3.31 1.44 -1.46
C HIS A 49 -4.21 1.83 -0.27
N ASP A 50 -4.81 3.02 -0.31
CA ASP A 50 -5.75 3.50 0.71
C ASP A 50 -6.96 2.56 0.86
N ARG A 51 -7.58 2.19 -0.27
CA ARG A 51 -8.74 1.28 -0.27
C ARG A 51 -8.42 -0.13 0.26
N ILE A 52 -7.25 -0.66 -0.05
CA ILE A 52 -6.79 -1.95 0.50
C ILE A 52 -6.53 -1.82 2.00
N THR A 53 -5.93 -0.72 2.43
CA THR A 53 -5.66 -0.47 3.85
C THR A 53 -6.98 -0.37 4.63
N ASP A 54 -7.93 0.44 4.17
CA ASP A 54 -9.28 0.56 4.73
C ASP A 54 -9.98 -0.80 4.83
N ALA A 55 -9.95 -1.60 3.75
CA ALA A 55 -10.56 -2.92 3.73
C ALA A 55 -9.92 -3.92 4.72
N LEU A 56 -8.64 -3.77 5.05
CA LEU A 56 -7.93 -4.61 6.02
C LEU A 56 -8.14 -4.15 7.47
N GLU A 57 -8.51 -2.88 7.69
CA GLU A 57 -8.75 -2.31 9.00
C GLU A 57 -10.20 -2.47 9.49
N GLN A 58 -11.14 -2.79 8.60
CA GLN A 58 -12.53 -3.02 8.97
C GLN A 58 -12.73 -4.43 9.56
N PRO A 59 -13.35 -4.56 10.75
CA PRO A 59 -13.73 -5.87 11.30
C PRO A 59 -14.85 -6.49 10.46
N GLU A 60 -14.75 -7.81 10.26
CA GLU A 60 -15.65 -8.64 9.44
C GLU A 60 -17.14 -8.56 9.84
#